data_AF-A0A838VRY9-F1
#
_entry.id   AF-A0A838VRY9-F1
#
_cell.length_a   1.000
_cell.length_b   1.000
_cell.length_c   1.000
_cell.angle_alpha   90.00
_cell.angle_beta   90.00
_cell.angle_gamma   90.00
#
_symmetry.space_group_name_H-M   'P 1'
#
loop_
_entity.id
_entity.type
_entity.pdbx_description
1 polymer ?
#
loop_
_entity_poly.entity_id
_entity_poly.type
_entity_poly.pdbx_seq_one_letter_code
_entity_poly.pdbx_strand_id
1 'polypeptide(L)'
;MKSIMEEASTIAKAIEKAWMQAGQPKDFSVKVFEEPQHNFIGMTVRSAKIGIFFNEPQSQKSESQSSKYKPKSATPAQQPQQRERREPRAAQPQASAPVENKPKERKPLQPRAPRQPESLAQNTAVDQTQPSETEQARPTTPVWSDSMVTDVQQWLAQTLSLMHKPEVQFSIEPSHFHLKINFAHPIFEDKNREKQFFASLATLYLQMLKQRYRRPLKGYKIILIGA
;
A
#
# COMPACT_ATOMS: atom_id res chain seq x y z
N MET A 1 -2.81 43.39 19.58
CA MET A 1 -2.77 41.93 19.31
C MET A 1 -1.92 41.69 18.08
N LYS A 2 -0.94 40.78 18.18
CA LYS A 2 -0.18 40.33 17.02
C LYS A 2 -0.79 39.02 16.50
N SER A 3 -0.66 38.78 15.21
CA SER A 3 -1.12 37.55 14.57
C SER A 3 -0.05 36.98 13.65
N ILE A 4 0.14 35.67 13.69
CA ILE A 4 1.02 34.93 12.79
C ILE A 4 0.20 33.85 12.10
N MET A 5 0.35 33.74 10.78
CA MET A 5 -0.29 32.71 9.97
C MET A 5 0.75 31.71 9.50
N GLU A 6 0.45 30.42 9.66
CA GLU A 6 1.36 29.33 9.29
C GLU A 6 0.61 28.16 8.67
N GLU A 7 1.35 27.42 7.84
CA GLU A 7 0.84 26.29 7.06
C GLU A 7 1.65 25.02 7.36
N ALA A 8 0.97 23.91 7.57
CA ALA A 8 1.62 22.62 7.79
C ALA A 8 0.73 21.43 7.40
N SER A 9 1.33 20.23 7.36
CA SER A 9 0.61 19.00 7.02
C SER A 9 -0.52 18.64 8.00
N THR A 10 -0.44 19.14 9.24
CA THR A 10 -1.45 18.92 10.29
C THR A 10 -1.61 20.19 11.12
N ILE A 11 -2.79 20.37 11.72
CA ILE A 11 -3.09 21.52 12.59
C ILE A 11 -2.07 21.62 13.74
N ALA A 12 -1.77 20.51 14.41
CA ALA A 12 -0.80 20.48 15.51
C ALA A 12 0.59 20.98 15.11
N LYS A 13 1.10 20.55 13.95
CA LYS A 13 2.40 21.03 13.43
C LYS A 13 2.37 22.51 13.06
N ALA A 14 1.25 22.99 12.53
CA ALA A 14 1.08 24.40 12.23
C ALA A 14 1.06 25.24 13.51
N ILE A 15 0.39 24.75 14.57
CA ILE A 15 0.35 25.41 15.88
C ILE A 15 1.76 25.48 16.47
N GLU A 16 2.50 24.38 16.45
CA GLU A 16 3.86 24.33 17.00
C GLU A 16 4.81 25.30 16.27
N LYS A 17 4.77 25.35 14.93
CA LYS A 17 5.55 26.31 14.14
C LYS A 17 5.18 27.75 14.47
N ALA A 18 3.89 28.08 14.48
CA ALA A 18 3.42 29.42 14.78
C ALA A 18 3.73 29.82 16.23
N TRP A 19 3.67 28.88 17.18
CA TRP A 19 3.99 29.12 18.59
C TRP A 19 5.48 29.41 18.78
N MET A 20 6.36 28.67 18.10
CA MET A 20 7.80 28.97 18.09
C MET A 20 8.09 30.34 17.47
N GLN A 21 7.47 30.69 16.34
CA GLN A 21 7.64 32.00 15.72
C GLN A 21 7.07 33.15 16.55
N ALA A 22 6.00 32.89 17.31
CA ALA A 22 5.39 33.85 18.23
C ALA A 22 6.24 34.10 19.49
N GLY A 23 7.38 33.43 19.66
CA GLY A 23 8.22 33.54 20.85
C GLY A 23 7.65 32.79 22.06
N GLN A 24 6.92 31.70 21.81
CA GLN A 24 6.34 30.84 22.84
C GLN A 24 5.41 31.58 23.83
N PRO A 25 4.37 32.28 23.34
CA PRO A 25 3.45 32.99 24.21
C PRO A 25 2.77 32.02 25.19
N LYS A 26 2.60 32.47 26.43
CA LYS A 26 1.91 31.70 27.48
C LYS A 26 0.42 31.52 27.16
N ASP A 27 -0.21 32.61 26.71
CA ASP A 27 -1.62 32.64 26.34
C ASP A 27 -1.77 33.04 24.87
N PHE A 28 -2.49 32.24 24.10
CA PHE A 28 -2.76 32.49 22.70
C PHE A 28 -4.11 31.91 22.28
N SER A 29 -4.69 32.45 21.21
CA SER A 29 -5.90 31.94 20.57
C SER A 29 -5.57 31.45 19.17
N VAL A 30 -6.15 30.32 18.77
CA VAL A 30 -5.94 29.71 17.45
C VAL A 30 -7.22 29.84 16.62
N LYS A 31 -7.09 30.31 15.38
CA LYS A 31 -8.15 30.26 14.37
C LYS A 31 -7.71 29.35 13.24
N VAL A 32 -8.48 28.30 12.97
CA VAL A 32 -8.27 27.43 11.82
C VAL A 32 -8.97 28.05 10.62
N PHE A 33 -8.22 28.28 9.55
CA PHE A 33 -8.76 28.82 8.29
C PHE A 33 -9.03 27.69 7.29
N GLU A 34 -8.15 26.69 7.24
CA GLU A 34 -8.32 25.52 6.38
C GLU A 34 -7.96 24.24 7.14
N GLU A 35 -8.83 23.24 7.07
CA GLU A 35 -8.59 21.91 7.61
C GLU A 35 -7.74 21.08 6.63
N PRO A 36 -6.81 20.24 7.15
CA PRO A 36 -5.97 19.41 6.28
C PRO A 36 -6.82 18.33 5.60
N GLN A 37 -6.59 18.12 4.31
CA GLN A 37 -7.20 17.02 3.56
C GLN A 37 -6.17 15.97 3.23
N HIS A 38 -6.47 14.72 3.58
CA HIS A 38 -5.61 13.58 3.33
C HIS A 38 -6.22 12.67 2.25
N ASN A 39 -5.37 12.08 1.41
CA ASN A 39 -5.79 11.02 0.51
C ASN A 39 -5.79 9.66 1.21
N PHE A 40 -6.31 8.64 0.53
CA PHE A 40 -6.44 7.27 1.06
C PHE A 40 -5.12 6.59 1.48
N ILE A 41 -3.96 7.10 1.03
CA ILE A 41 -2.65 6.61 1.45
C ILE A 41 -2.04 7.43 2.59
N GLY A 42 -2.81 8.34 3.18
CA GLY A 42 -2.40 9.17 4.32
C GLY A 42 -1.45 10.32 3.95
N MET A 43 -1.28 10.63 2.66
CA MET A 43 -0.53 11.80 2.23
C MET A 43 -1.42 13.04 2.27
N THR A 44 -0.83 14.17 2.66
CA THR A 44 -1.55 15.44 2.73
C THR A 44 -1.71 16.01 1.33
N VAL A 45 -2.95 16.20 0.90
CA VAL A 45 -3.31 16.82 -0.40
C VAL A 45 -3.46 18.33 -0.24
N ARG A 46 -4.08 18.76 0.87
CA ARG A 46 -4.16 20.17 1.26
C ARG A 46 -3.64 20.35 2.66
N SER A 47 -2.69 21.25 2.82
CA SER A 47 -2.10 21.61 4.12
C SER A 47 -3.12 22.35 4.98
N ALA A 48 -3.02 22.19 6.30
CA ALA A 48 -3.77 23.00 7.23
C ALA A 48 -3.22 24.44 7.24
N LYS A 49 -4.12 25.42 7.33
CA LYS A 49 -3.78 26.84 7.48
C LYS A 49 -4.39 27.38 8.75
N ILE A 50 -3.57 27.95 9.62
CA ILE A 50 -4.02 28.49 10.90
C ILE A 50 -3.47 29.90 11.12
N GLY A 51 -4.14 30.66 11.99
CA GLY A 51 -3.60 31.87 12.59
C GLY A 51 -3.53 31.73 14.10
N ILE A 52 -2.40 32.10 14.69
CA ILE A 52 -2.27 32.29 16.13
C ILE A 52 -2.35 33.78 16.43
N PHE A 53 -3.21 34.13 17.39
CA PHE A 53 -3.39 35.48 17.92
C PHE A 53 -2.89 35.50 19.36
N PHE A 54 -2.02 36.44 19.68
CA PHE A 54 -1.47 36.54 21.03
C PHE A 54 -1.29 38.00 21.43
N ASN A 55 -1.33 38.23 22.74
CA ASN A 55 -0.90 39.47 23.34
C ASN A 55 0.57 39.30 23.67
N GLU A 56 1.40 40.16 23.09
CA GLU A 56 2.82 40.20 23.40
C GLU A 56 2.95 40.59 24.88
N PRO A 57 3.44 39.69 25.75
CA PRO A 57 3.73 40.11 27.11
C PRO A 57 4.91 41.09 27.01
N GLN A 58 4.77 42.28 27.61
CA GLN A 58 5.82 43.32 27.65
C GLN A 58 7.12 42.87 28.35
N SER A 59 7.22 41.62 28.75
CA SER A 59 8.37 41.05 29.42
C SER A 59 9.45 40.66 28.42
N GLN A 60 10.47 41.53 28.40
CA GLN A 60 11.86 41.27 28.05
C GLN A 60 12.14 41.18 26.55
N LYS A 61 12.48 42.35 26.00
CA LYS A 61 13.53 42.51 25.00
C LYS A 61 14.71 41.61 25.38
N SER A 62 14.77 40.40 24.88
CA SER A 62 16.05 39.73 24.70
C SER A 62 16.75 40.52 23.60
N GLU A 63 17.67 41.38 24.04
CA GLU A 63 18.72 41.95 23.22
C GLU A 63 19.19 40.88 22.25
N SER A 64 18.88 41.10 20.97
CA SER A 64 19.56 40.45 19.89
C SER A 64 21.02 40.89 20.00
N GLN A 65 21.83 40.06 20.64
CA GLN A 65 23.28 40.17 20.60
C GLN A 65 23.72 40.00 19.15
N SER A 66 23.78 41.13 18.47
CA SER A 66 24.68 41.36 17.36
C SER A 66 26.12 41.09 17.82
N SER A 67 26.90 40.47 16.92
CA SER A 67 28.35 40.30 16.93
C SER A 67 28.91 39.00 17.55
N LYS A 68 29.25 38.06 16.68
CA LYS A 68 30.67 37.72 16.44
C LYS A 68 30.81 36.94 15.14
N TYR A 69 31.07 37.70 14.08
CA TYR A 69 31.85 37.24 12.95
C TYR A 69 33.17 36.65 13.47
N LYS A 70 33.38 35.35 13.23
CA LYS A 70 34.72 34.75 13.23
C LYS A 70 35.09 34.45 11.77
N PRO A 71 36.13 35.08 11.21
CA PRO A 71 36.78 34.60 10.00
C PRO A 71 37.89 33.59 10.36
N LYS A 72 38.26 32.75 9.37
CA LYS A 72 39.28 31.68 9.33
C LYS A 72 38.72 30.27 9.63
N SER A 73 38.96 29.25 8.82
CA SER A 73 40.10 29.01 7.91
C SER A 73 39.72 28.06 6.78
N ALA A 74 40.47 28.18 5.69
CA ALA A 74 40.36 27.41 4.45
C ALA A 74 40.46 25.89 4.63
N THR A 75 39.62 25.18 3.89
CA THR A 75 39.83 23.77 3.51
C THR A 75 39.69 23.68 1.98
N PRO A 76 40.57 22.95 1.26
CA PRO A 76 40.75 23.10 -0.17
C PRO A 76 39.62 22.50 -1.00
N ALA A 77 39.40 23.12 -2.16
CA ALA A 77 38.55 22.68 -3.24
C ALA A 77 38.84 21.24 -3.67
N GLN A 78 37.82 20.38 -3.62
CA GLN A 78 37.77 19.18 -4.44
C GLN A 78 37.12 19.50 -5.78
N GLN A 79 37.84 19.10 -6.82
CA GLN A 79 37.67 19.39 -8.24
C GLN A 79 36.32 18.90 -8.79
N PRO A 80 35.71 19.66 -9.70
CA PRO A 80 34.83 19.09 -10.71
C PRO A 80 35.70 18.50 -11.82
N GLN A 81 35.77 17.17 -11.90
CA GLN A 81 36.34 16.51 -13.09
C GLN A 81 35.35 16.62 -14.24
N GLN A 82 35.61 17.63 -15.07
CA GLN A 82 35.29 17.65 -16.49
C GLN A 82 35.77 16.34 -17.14
N ARG A 83 34.86 15.70 -17.89
CA ARG A 83 35.24 14.90 -19.05
C ARG A 83 34.27 15.19 -20.19
N GLU A 84 34.42 16.37 -20.76
CA GLU A 84 34.20 16.55 -22.20
C GLU A 84 35.41 15.95 -22.91
N ARG A 85 35.19 15.04 -23.88
CA ARG A 85 35.70 15.22 -25.25
C ARG A 85 35.13 14.16 -26.20
N ARG A 86 34.30 14.64 -27.15
CA ARG A 86 34.26 14.34 -28.61
C ARG A 86 34.08 12.88 -29.06
N GLU A 87 33.32 12.55 -30.09
CA GLU A 87 32.89 13.28 -31.30
C GLU A 87 31.69 12.54 -31.94
N PRO A 88 31.03 13.14 -32.95
CA PRO A 88 29.86 12.59 -33.63
C PRO A 88 30.29 11.72 -34.82
N ARG A 89 29.56 10.64 -35.11
CA ARG A 89 29.66 9.99 -36.42
C ARG A 89 28.28 9.70 -36.99
N ALA A 90 28.13 10.26 -38.18
CA ALA A 90 26.99 10.20 -39.05
C ALA A 90 26.63 8.77 -39.50
N ALA A 91 25.42 8.69 -40.05
CA ALA A 91 24.80 7.59 -40.76
C ALA A 91 25.75 6.70 -41.58
N GLN A 92 25.54 5.37 -41.52
CA GLN A 92 25.22 4.54 -42.69
C GLN A 92 24.76 3.11 -42.30
N PRO A 93 24.08 2.39 -43.22
CA PRO A 93 23.20 1.23 -42.98
C PRO A 93 23.90 -0.13 -43.18
N GLN A 94 23.09 -1.21 -43.12
CA GLN A 94 23.34 -2.64 -43.44
C GLN A 94 23.63 -3.51 -42.21
N ALA A 95 22.65 -4.29 -41.75
CA ALA A 95 22.27 -5.61 -42.26
C ALA A 95 23.36 -6.66 -42.03
N SER A 96 23.14 -7.56 -41.05
CA SER A 96 23.59 -8.96 -41.02
C SER A 96 23.12 -9.67 -39.75
N ALA A 97 22.19 -10.60 -39.95
CA ALA A 97 22.04 -11.90 -39.29
C ALA A 97 21.62 -12.02 -37.79
N PRO A 98 20.76 -13.01 -37.48
CA PRO A 98 20.21 -13.25 -36.15
C PRO A 98 21.20 -14.05 -35.28
N VAL A 99 21.48 -13.57 -34.07
CA VAL A 99 22.12 -14.40 -33.05
C VAL A 99 21.05 -15.26 -32.38
N GLU A 100 21.01 -16.50 -32.86
CA GLU A 100 20.30 -17.65 -32.32
C GLU A 100 20.74 -17.90 -30.86
N ASN A 101 20.02 -17.31 -29.91
CA ASN A 101 20.15 -17.66 -28.49
C ASN A 101 19.50 -19.03 -28.27
N LYS A 102 20.33 -20.07 -28.36
CA LYS A 102 20.00 -21.44 -28.00
C LYS A 102 19.39 -21.50 -26.58
N PRO A 103 18.17 -22.03 -26.42
CA PRO A 103 17.63 -22.37 -25.11
C PRO A 103 18.50 -23.46 -24.48
N LYS A 104 19.00 -23.20 -23.28
CA LYS A 104 19.69 -24.20 -22.48
C LYS A 104 18.65 -25.22 -22.01
N GLU A 105 18.57 -26.31 -22.75
CA GLU A 105 17.78 -27.51 -22.52
C GLU A 105 18.04 -28.05 -21.10
N ARG A 106 17.15 -27.72 -20.16
CA ARG A 106 17.09 -28.38 -18.87
C ARG A 106 16.45 -29.75 -19.08
N LYS A 107 17.27 -30.78 -18.95
CA LYS A 107 16.88 -32.19 -18.96
C LYS A 107 15.60 -32.45 -18.16
N PRO A 108 14.63 -33.18 -18.71
CA PRO A 108 13.48 -33.68 -17.96
C PRO A 108 13.94 -34.84 -17.06
N LEU A 109 13.79 -34.67 -15.74
CA LEU A 109 13.84 -35.79 -14.81
C LEU A 109 12.59 -36.63 -15.02
N GLN A 110 12.82 -37.84 -15.53
CA GLN A 110 11.81 -38.85 -15.80
C GLN A 110 11.04 -39.29 -14.53
N PRO A 111 9.80 -39.77 -14.73
CA PRO A 111 8.89 -40.24 -13.69
C PRO A 111 9.30 -41.63 -13.19
N ARG A 112 9.36 -41.82 -11.87
CA ARG A 112 9.47 -43.14 -11.25
C ARG A 112 8.09 -43.61 -10.80
N ALA A 113 7.44 -44.39 -11.65
CA ALA A 113 6.27 -45.20 -11.32
C ALA A 113 6.72 -46.58 -10.74
N PRO A 114 5.80 -47.52 -10.49
CA PRO A 114 5.22 -47.86 -9.20
C PRO A 114 5.80 -49.16 -8.62
N ARG A 115 5.66 -49.37 -7.31
CA ARG A 115 5.83 -50.71 -6.69
C ARG A 115 4.68 -50.98 -5.72
N GLN A 116 3.69 -51.72 -6.22
CA GLN A 116 3.04 -52.80 -5.47
C GLN A 116 3.76 -54.12 -5.85
N PRO A 117 3.90 -55.08 -4.93
CA PRO A 117 2.90 -56.13 -4.72
C PRO A 117 2.50 -56.24 -3.24
N GLU A 118 1.22 -56.38 -2.89
CA GLU A 118 0.43 -57.62 -2.92
C GLU A 118 0.96 -58.68 -1.93
N SER A 119 0.41 -58.66 -0.72
CA SER A 119 0.36 -59.83 0.15
C SER A 119 -1.07 -60.02 0.64
N LEU A 120 -1.74 -61.01 0.04
CA LEU A 120 -2.92 -61.66 0.58
C LEU A 120 -2.62 -62.23 1.96
N ALA A 121 -3.46 -61.92 2.94
CA ALA A 121 -3.80 -62.83 4.02
C ALA A 121 -5.24 -62.58 4.47
N GLN A 122 -6.01 -63.65 4.38
CA GLN A 122 -7.42 -63.80 4.71
C GLN A 122 -7.70 -63.80 6.22
N ASN A 123 -8.99 -63.62 6.54
CA ASN A 123 -9.72 -63.95 7.78
C ASN A 123 -9.57 -62.92 8.91
N THR A 124 -10.62 -62.48 9.61
CA THR A 124 -11.92 -63.09 9.91
C THR A 124 -12.94 -62.00 10.27
N ALA A 125 -14.21 -62.33 10.09
CA ALA A 125 -15.39 -61.59 10.49
C ALA A 125 -15.44 -61.20 11.99
N VAL A 126 -16.44 -60.35 12.30
CA VAL A 126 -16.97 -59.94 13.62
C VAL A 126 -16.34 -58.66 14.18
N ASP A 127 -16.95 -57.50 13.92
CA ASP A 127 -17.95 -56.88 14.82
C ASP A 127 -18.41 -55.53 14.23
N GLN A 128 -19.72 -55.36 14.06
CA GLN A 128 -20.33 -54.09 13.67
C GLN A 128 -20.35 -53.18 14.89
N THR A 129 -19.29 -52.42 15.10
CA THR A 129 -19.35 -51.22 15.94
C THR A 129 -19.17 -50.00 15.03
N GLN A 130 -20.29 -49.36 14.69
CA GLN A 130 -20.31 -48.06 14.03
C GLN A 130 -19.39 -47.07 14.78
N PRO A 131 -18.33 -46.55 14.17
CA PRO A 131 -17.80 -45.27 14.60
C PRO A 131 -18.79 -44.24 14.06
N SER A 132 -19.70 -43.78 14.93
CA SER A 132 -20.41 -42.54 14.68
C SER A 132 -19.36 -41.44 14.61
N GLU A 133 -18.98 -41.14 13.38
CA GLU A 133 -18.17 -40.03 12.91
C GLU A 133 -18.91 -38.72 13.19
N THR A 134 -19.12 -38.45 14.49
CA THR A 134 -19.40 -37.12 14.99
C THR A 134 -18.03 -36.49 15.20
N GLU A 135 -17.30 -36.31 14.10
CA GLU A 135 -16.19 -35.38 14.07
C GLU A 135 -16.81 -34.01 14.36
N GLN A 136 -16.85 -33.69 15.65
CA GLN A 136 -17.24 -32.39 16.16
C GLN A 136 -16.35 -31.38 15.46
N ALA A 137 -16.90 -30.81 14.39
CA ALA A 137 -16.30 -29.74 13.62
C ALA A 137 -15.89 -28.67 14.61
N ARG A 138 -14.61 -28.66 14.97
CA ARG A 138 -14.03 -27.58 15.75
C ARG A 138 -14.42 -26.33 14.99
N PRO A 139 -15.12 -25.35 15.60
CA PRO A 139 -15.51 -24.14 14.91
C PRO A 139 -14.21 -23.50 14.43
N THR A 140 -13.93 -23.68 13.14
CA THR A 140 -12.82 -23.04 12.48
C THR A 140 -13.22 -21.59 12.54
N THR A 141 -12.58 -20.84 13.44
CA THR A 141 -12.82 -19.42 13.56
C THR A 141 -12.77 -18.84 12.15
N PRO A 142 -13.82 -18.12 11.72
CA PRO A 142 -13.87 -17.60 10.37
C PRO A 142 -12.65 -16.70 10.18
N VAL A 143 -11.77 -17.15 9.29
CA VAL A 143 -10.48 -16.53 8.99
C VAL A 143 -10.68 -15.08 8.52
N TRP A 144 -11.81 -14.82 7.86
CA TRP A 144 -12.28 -13.48 7.51
C TRP A 144 -13.33 -13.02 8.53
N SER A 145 -13.09 -11.88 9.18
CA SER A 145 -14.12 -11.24 9.99
C SER A 145 -15.10 -10.47 9.11
N ASP A 146 -16.37 -10.39 9.53
CA ASP A 146 -17.42 -9.65 8.79
C ASP A 146 -17.04 -8.18 8.56
N SER A 147 -16.28 -7.59 9.48
CA SER A 147 -15.71 -6.25 9.34
C SER A 147 -14.75 -6.12 8.15
N MET A 148 -13.90 -7.13 7.90
CA MET A 148 -12.99 -7.13 6.75
C MET A 148 -13.77 -7.25 5.44
N VAL A 149 -14.79 -8.11 5.42
CA VAL A 149 -15.66 -8.30 4.24
C VAL A 149 -16.39 -7.00 3.92
N THR A 150 -16.97 -6.36 4.94
CA THR A 150 -17.68 -5.08 4.81
C THR A 150 -16.78 -3.96 4.31
N ASP A 151 -15.55 -3.87 4.83
CA ASP A 151 -14.57 -2.87 4.37
C ASP A 151 -14.20 -3.07 2.90
N VAL A 152 -13.94 -4.32 2.48
CA VAL A 152 -13.62 -4.64 1.08
C VAL A 152 -14.81 -4.31 0.17
N GLN A 153 -16.03 -4.63 0.60
CA GLN A 153 -17.26 -4.29 -0.12
C GLN A 153 -17.39 -2.78 -0.32
N GLN A 154 -17.15 -1.99 0.74
CA GLN A 154 -17.21 -0.54 0.68
C GLN A 154 -16.15 0.05 -0.25
N TRP A 155 -14.90 -0.40 -0.15
CA TRP A 155 -13.81 0.05 -1.03
C TRP A 155 -14.08 -0.30 -2.49
N LEU A 156 -14.66 -1.47 -2.75
CA LEU A 156 -15.04 -1.88 -4.08
C LEU A 156 -16.17 -1.02 -4.66
N ALA A 157 -17.23 -0.77 -3.89
CA ALA A 157 -18.30 0.13 -4.30
C ALA A 157 -17.79 1.56 -4.59
N GLN A 158 -16.89 2.07 -3.76
CA GLN A 158 -16.24 3.38 -3.98
C GLN A 158 -15.39 3.38 -5.26
N THR A 159 -14.59 2.33 -5.48
CA THR A 159 -13.75 2.22 -6.68
C THR A 159 -14.60 2.15 -7.95
N LEU A 160 -15.68 1.37 -7.94
CA LEU A 160 -16.64 1.29 -9.05
C LEU A 160 -17.33 2.63 -9.31
N SER A 161 -17.69 3.36 -8.24
CA SER A 161 -18.27 4.70 -8.34
C SER A 161 -17.31 5.70 -8.98
N LEU A 162 -16.03 5.68 -8.60
CA LEU A 162 -14.98 6.52 -9.19
C LEU A 162 -14.72 6.20 -10.67
N MET A 163 -14.95 4.96 -11.09
CA MET A 163 -14.88 4.53 -12.49
C MET A 163 -16.16 4.82 -13.28
N HIS A 164 -17.15 5.51 -12.69
CA HIS A 164 -18.47 5.76 -13.28
C HIS A 164 -19.21 4.46 -13.67
N LYS A 165 -19.02 3.38 -12.91
CA LYS A 165 -19.67 2.08 -13.09
C LYS A 165 -20.36 1.60 -11.79
N PRO A 166 -21.23 2.40 -11.16
CA PRO A 166 -21.87 2.03 -9.89
C PRO A 166 -22.89 0.88 -10.03
N GLU A 167 -23.37 0.61 -11.26
CA GLU A 167 -24.42 -0.38 -11.54
C GLU A 167 -23.91 -1.82 -11.57
N VAL A 168 -22.59 -2.02 -11.55
CA VAL A 168 -22.01 -3.36 -11.60
C VAL A 168 -22.29 -4.10 -10.30
N GLN A 169 -23.17 -5.09 -10.36
CA GLN A 169 -23.47 -5.98 -9.24
C GLN A 169 -22.34 -6.96 -9.02
N PHE A 170 -22.02 -7.22 -7.75
CA PHE A 170 -21.03 -8.20 -7.35
C PHE A 170 -21.46 -8.90 -6.06
N SER A 171 -21.02 -10.16 -5.88
CA SER A 171 -21.18 -10.91 -4.64
C SER A 171 -19.83 -11.23 -4.01
N ILE A 172 -19.77 -11.27 -2.68
CA ILE A 172 -18.55 -11.60 -1.94
C ILE A 172 -18.79 -12.87 -1.14
N GLU A 173 -17.94 -13.87 -1.36
CA GLU A 173 -18.00 -15.17 -0.69
C GLU A 173 -16.67 -15.41 0.06
N PRO A 174 -16.65 -15.28 1.40
CA PRO A 174 -15.48 -15.64 2.19
C PRO A 174 -15.33 -17.18 2.21
N SER A 175 -14.14 -17.66 1.84
CA SER A 175 -13.83 -19.08 1.75
C SER A 175 -12.44 -19.37 2.30
N HIS A 176 -12.37 -19.79 3.56
CA HIS A 176 -11.10 -20.11 4.24
C HIS A 176 -10.08 -18.96 4.13
N PHE A 177 -8.95 -19.13 3.44
CA PHE A 177 -7.97 -18.06 3.19
C PHE A 177 -8.24 -17.22 1.94
N HIS A 178 -9.34 -17.44 1.24
CA HIS A 178 -9.70 -16.74 0.01
C HIS A 178 -10.95 -15.89 0.23
N LEU A 179 -10.94 -14.66 -0.26
CA LEU A 179 -12.13 -13.82 -0.40
C LEU A 179 -12.45 -13.76 -1.89
N LYS A 180 -13.50 -14.46 -2.31
CA LYS A 180 -13.94 -14.48 -3.71
C LYS A 180 -14.93 -13.35 -3.94
N ILE A 181 -14.72 -12.59 -5.01
CA ILE A 181 -15.59 -11.51 -5.44
C ILE A 181 -16.02 -11.82 -6.87
N ASN A 182 -17.30 -12.13 -7.06
CA ASN A 182 -17.85 -12.49 -8.37
C ASN A 182 -18.60 -11.29 -8.94
N PHE A 183 -18.23 -10.85 -10.14
CA PHE A 183 -18.91 -9.77 -10.84
C PHE A 183 -19.97 -10.36 -11.78
N ALA A 184 -21.17 -9.79 -11.77
CA ALA A 184 -22.25 -10.24 -12.65
C ALA A 184 -22.03 -9.83 -14.13
N HIS A 185 -21.25 -8.77 -14.36
CA HIS A 185 -20.97 -8.21 -15.69
C HIS A 185 -19.48 -7.85 -15.81
N PRO A 186 -18.90 -7.92 -17.02
CA PRO A 186 -17.54 -7.48 -17.25
C PRO A 186 -17.41 -5.97 -17.03
N ILE A 187 -16.35 -5.55 -16.34
CA ILE A 187 -16.05 -4.14 -16.09
C ILE A 187 -15.44 -3.50 -17.35
N PHE A 188 -14.60 -4.26 -18.06
CA PHE A 188 -13.93 -3.84 -19.30
C PHE A 188 -14.26 -4.79 -20.44
N GLU A 189 -14.29 -4.28 -21.67
CA GLU A 189 -14.45 -5.09 -22.87
C GLU A 189 -13.24 -6.01 -23.12
N ASP A 190 -12.04 -5.52 -22.81
CA ASP A 190 -10.80 -6.29 -22.92
C ASP A 190 -10.53 -7.11 -21.65
N LYS A 191 -10.62 -8.44 -21.79
CA LYS A 191 -10.37 -9.43 -20.73
C LYS A 191 -8.97 -9.33 -20.14
N ASN A 192 -7.96 -8.96 -20.92
CA ASN A 192 -6.59 -8.84 -20.41
C ASN A 192 -6.45 -7.64 -19.48
N ARG A 193 -7.03 -6.51 -19.90
CA ARG A 193 -7.08 -5.29 -19.09
C ARG A 193 -7.87 -5.52 -17.80
N GLU A 194 -8.99 -6.22 -17.89
CA GLU A 194 -9.78 -6.59 -16.71
C GLU A 194 -8.98 -7.46 -15.74
N LYS A 195 -8.33 -8.52 -16.24
CA LYS A 195 -7.49 -9.39 -15.41
C LYS A 195 -6.35 -8.63 -14.72
N GLN A 196 -5.71 -7.70 -15.43
CA GLN A 196 -4.65 -6.86 -14.86
C GLN A 196 -5.22 -5.92 -13.79
N PHE A 197 -6.36 -5.30 -14.05
CA PHE A 197 -7.07 -4.47 -13.09
C PHE A 197 -7.40 -5.26 -11.82
N PHE A 198 -8.02 -6.44 -11.95
CA PHE A 198 -8.34 -7.33 -10.84
C PHE A 198 -7.13 -7.78 -10.04
N ALA A 199 -6.02 -8.15 -10.68
CA ALA A 199 -4.80 -8.53 -9.98
C ALA A 199 -4.22 -7.36 -9.15
N SER A 200 -4.23 -6.14 -9.73
CA SER A 200 -3.77 -4.94 -9.03
C SER A 200 -4.69 -4.58 -7.85
N LEU A 201 -6.00 -4.68 -8.05
CA LEU A 201 -7.00 -4.34 -7.05
C LEU A 201 -6.99 -5.33 -5.87
N ALA A 202 -6.88 -6.64 -6.14
CA ALA A 202 -6.72 -7.67 -5.13
C ALA A 202 -5.52 -7.39 -4.22
N THR A 203 -4.38 -7.02 -4.82
CA THR A 203 -3.14 -6.73 -4.10
C THR A 203 -3.30 -5.48 -3.24
N LEU A 204 -3.93 -4.43 -3.79
CA LEU A 204 -4.20 -3.19 -3.08
C LEU A 204 -5.09 -3.41 -1.85
N TYR A 205 -6.23 -4.09 -2.01
CA TYR A 205 -7.15 -4.36 -0.90
C TYR A 205 -6.51 -5.21 0.18
N LEU A 206 -5.72 -6.22 -0.18
CA LEU A 206 -5.00 -7.02 0.80
C LEU A 206 -4.00 -6.16 1.60
N GLN A 207 -3.34 -5.21 0.95
CA GLN A 207 -2.42 -4.27 1.61
C GLN A 207 -3.18 -3.30 2.54
N MET A 208 -4.32 -2.78 2.10
CA MET A 208 -5.17 -1.92 2.92
C MET A 208 -5.69 -2.64 4.16
N LEU A 209 -6.12 -3.91 4.04
CA LEU A 209 -6.53 -4.72 5.19
C LEU A 209 -5.38 -4.93 6.17
N LYS A 210 -4.16 -5.24 5.70
CA LYS A 210 -2.99 -5.39 6.56
C LYS A 210 -2.70 -4.11 7.34
N GLN A 211 -2.79 -2.95 6.69
CA GLN A 211 -2.56 -1.66 7.33
C GLN A 211 -3.64 -1.33 8.37
N ARG A 212 -4.92 -1.51 8.01
CA ARG A 212 -6.06 -1.17 8.86
C ARG A 212 -6.16 -2.05 10.11
N TYR A 213 -6.01 -3.36 9.95
CA TYR A 213 -6.19 -4.32 11.04
C TYR A 213 -4.90 -4.64 11.79
N ARG A 214 -3.74 -4.18 11.31
CA ARG A 214 -2.41 -4.47 11.90
C ARG A 214 -2.16 -5.97 12.12
N ARG A 215 -2.81 -6.83 11.34
CA ARG A 215 -2.72 -8.29 11.44
C ARG A 215 -1.87 -8.87 10.31
N PRO A 216 -1.02 -9.87 10.60
CA PRO A 216 -0.30 -10.59 9.57
C PRO A 216 -1.27 -11.52 8.81
N LEU A 217 -1.81 -11.05 7.68
CA LEU A 217 -2.67 -11.83 6.79
C LEU A 217 -1.84 -12.81 5.93
N LYS A 218 -1.13 -13.75 6.57
CA LYS A 218 -0.31 -14.76 5.89
C LYS A 218 -1.22 -15.81 5.23
N GLY A 219 -1.04 -16.02 3.93
CA GLY A 219 -1.84 -16.99 3.16
C GLY A 219 -3.16 -16.45 2.62
N TYR A 220 -3.59 -15.27 3.05
CA TYR A 220 -4.85 -14.66 2.61
C TYR A 220 -4.71 -14.18 1.16
N LYS A 221 -5.77 -14.41 0.37
CA LYS A 221 -5.85 -13.98 -1.03
C LYS A 221 -7.23 -13.42 -1.31
N ILE A 222 -7.28 -12.37 -2.12
CA ILE A 222 -8.52 -11.83 -2.68
C ILE A 222 -8.54 -12.25 -4.16
N ILE A 223 -9.63 -12.86 -4.60
CA ILE A 223 -9.79 -13.33 -5.98
C ILE A 223 -11.00 -12.61 -6.56
N LEU A 224 -10.78 -11.83 -7.61
CA LEU A 224 -11.84 -11.17 -8.37
C LEU A 224 -12.09 -11.96 -9.65
N ILE A 225 -13.33 -12.32 -9.89
CA ILE A 225 -13.77 -13.15 -11.02
C ILE A 225 -14.75 -12.32 -11.86
N GLY A 226 -14.36 -12.05 -13.10
CA GLY A 226 -15.23 -11.42 -14.10
C GLY A 226 -16.19 -12.43 -14.73
N ALA A 227 -17.26 -11.93 -15.32
CA ALA A 227 -18.25 -12.72 -16.07
C ALA A 227 -17.72 -13.18 -17.45
#